data_AF-A0A2N2M5W2-F1
#
_entry.id   AF-A0A2N2M5W2-F1
#
_cell.length_a   1.000
_cell.length_b   1.000
_cell.length_c   1.000
_cell.angle_alpha   90.00
_cell.angle_beta   90.00
_cell.angle_gamma   90.00
#
_symmetry.space_group_name_H-M   'P 1'
#
loop_
_entity.id
_entity.type
_entity.pdbx_description
1 polymer ?
#
loop_
_entity_poly.entity_id
_entity_poly.type
_entity_poly.pdbx_seq_one_letter_code
_entity_poly.pdbx_strand_id
1 'polypeptide(L)'
;MKKKSVWTQMFLFAVIIAALTLGMYSFAAAHCDTLDGPVIQDARKAMDAKDVTPILKWVKQKDEKIVRMSFAKALSAKGKKNADAAENQFFATLVKIHR
;
A
#
# COMPACT_ATOMS: atom_id res chain seq x y z
N MET A 1 17.13 18.47 -51.14
CA MET A 1 17.99 18.58 -49.94
C MET A 1 17.24 18.78 -48.60
N LYS A 2 15.89 18.73 -48.54
CA LYS A 2 15.10 19.00 -47.31
C LYS A 2 14.87 17.80 -46.37
N LYS A 3 15.09 16.56 -46.84
CA LYS A 3 14.78 15.31 -46.09
C LYS A 3 15.57 15.13 -44.79
N LYS A 4 16.83 15.59 -44.74
CA LYS A 4 17.68 15.46 -43.53
C LYS A 4 17.12 16.27 -42.35
N SER A 5 16.57 17.46 -42.61
CA SER A 5 16.00 18.34 -41.59
C SER A 5 14.72 17.78 -40.96
N VAL A 6 13.87 17.11 -41.75
CA VAL A 6 12.64 16.48 -41.26
C VAL A 6 12.95 15.32 -40.31
N TRP A 7 13.96 14.50 -40.64
CA TRP A 7 14.39 13.40 -39.77
C TRP A 7 15.01 13.89 -38.46
N THR A 8 15.81 14.96 -38.51
CA THR A 8 16.36 15.58 -37.29
C THR A 8 15.26 16.19 -36.42
N GLN A 9 14.26 16.83 -37.03
CA GLN A 9 13.10 17.39 -36.31
C GLN A 9 12.24 16.30 -35.67
N MET A 10 11.96 15.20 -36.39
CA MET A 10 11.22 14.07 -35.85
C MET A 10 11.95 13.41 -34.68
N PHE A 11 13.28 13.27 -34.77
CA PHE A 11 14.08 12.71 -33.69
C PHE A 11 14.08 13.60 -32.45
N LEU A 12 14.27 14.91 -32.62
CA LEU A 12 14.18 15.88 -31.53
C LEU A 12 12.79 15.87 -30.87
N PHE A 13 11.72 15.78 -31.66
CA PHE A 13 10.36 15.71 -31.14
C PHE A 13 10.13 14.43 -30.32
N ALA A 14 10.62 13.29 -30.80
CA ALA A 14 10.55 12.02 -30.08
C ALA A 14 11.33 12.06 -28.76
N VAL A 15 12.52 12.66 -28.75
CA VAL A 15 13.34 12.84 -27.53
C VAL A 15 12.63 13.74 -26.52
N ILE A 16 12.01 14.84 -26.97
CA ILE A 16 11.25 15.74 -26.11
C ILE A 16 10.04 15.02 -25.50
N ILE A 17 9.28 14.26 -26.30
CA ILE A 17 8.14 13.47 -25.80
C ILE A 17 8.61 12.44 -24.77
N ALA A 18 9.68 11.69 -25.05
CA ALA A 18 10.22 10.70 -24.13
C ALA A 18 10.69 11.32 -22.81
N ALA A 19 11.37 12.48 -22.86
CA ALA A 19 11.81 13.21 -21.68
C ALA A 19 10.62 13.71 -20.83
N LEU A 20 9.56 14.20 -21.48
CA LEU A 20 8.33 14.64 -20.80
C LEU A 20 7.59 13.46 -20.14
N THR A 21 7.49 12.31 -20.83
CA THR A 21 6.82 11.12 -20.27
C THR A 21 7.58 10.52 -19.10
N LEU A 22 8.92 10.50 -19.16
CA LEU A 22 9.77 9.99 -18.08
C LEU A 22 9.77 10.97 -16.88
N GLY A 23 9.68 12.28 -17.14
CA GLY A 23 9.57 13.31 -16.09
C GLY A 23 8.22 13.31 -15.35
N MET A 24 7.16 12.77 -15.95
CA MET A 24 5.84 12.63 -15.31
C MET A 24 5.71 11.38 -14.42
N TYR A 25 6.69 10.48 -14.42
CA TYR A 25 6.71 9.30 -13.55
C TYR A 25 7.08 9.61 -12.09
N SER A 26 7.04 10.88 -11.70
CA SER A 26 7.31 11.31 -10.34
C SER A 26 6.10 11.08 -9.42
N PHE A 27 6.27 10.08 -8.55
CA PHE A 27 5.87 10.13 -7.14
C PHE A 27 4.37 10.02 -6.82
N ALA A 28 3.70 8.97 -7.32
CA ALA A 28 2.59 8.41 -6.54
C ALA A 28 3.19 7.68 -5.32
N ALA A 29 3.54 8.42 -4.27
CA ALA A 29 3.79 7.86 -2.96
C ALA A 29 2.46 7.37 -2.40
N ALA A 30 1.98 6.22 -2.89
CA ALA A 30 0.84 5.56 -2.30
C ALA A 30 1.22 5.23 -0.85
N HIS A 31 0.62 5.95 0.08
CA HIS A 31 0.81 5.72 1.51
C HIS A 31 0.25 4.32 1.84
N CYS A 32 1.16 3.36 2.05
CA CYS A 32 0.83 1.98 2.39
C CYS A 32 -0.06 1.87 3.63
N ASP A 33 -0.02 2.89 4.49
CA ASP A 33 -0.61 2.98 5.82
C ASP A 33 -1.93 3.77 5.89
N THR A 34 -2.58 4.00 4.77
CA THR A 34 -3.95 4.56 4.71
C THR A 34 -5.00 3.46 4.92
N LEU A 35 -6.25 3.84 5.23
CA LEU A 35 -7.37 2.88 5.34
C LEU A 35 -7.67 2.15 4.03
N ASP A 36 -7.39 2.81 2.90
CA ASP A 36 -7.51 2.23 1.56
C ASP A 36 -6.18 1.64 1.05
N GLY A 37 -5.13 1.72 1.86
CA GLY A 37 -3.79 1.27 1.53
C GLY A 37 -3.64 -0.25 1.59
N PRO A 38 -2.60 -0.79 0.91
CA PRO A 38 -2.36 -2.24 0.83
C PRO A 38 -2.24 -2.94 2.20
N VAL A 39 -1.71 -2.26 3.21
CA VAL A 39 -1.58 -2.83 4.58
C VAL A 39 -2.96 -3.15 5.17
N ILE A 40 -3.90 -2.21 5.06
CA ILE A 40 -5.26 -2.40 5.60
C ILE A 40 -6.09 -3.34 4.71
N GLN A 41 -5.91 -3.30 3.40
CA GLN A 41 -6.57 -4.25 2.50
C GLN A 41 -6.17 -5.70 2.79
N ASP A 42 -4.90 -5.98 3.04
CA ASP A 42 -4.46 -7.30 3.47
C ASP A 42 -4.94 -7.64 4.89
N ALA A 43 -5.05 -6.65 5.78
CA ALA A 43 -5.61 -6.84 7.12
C ALA A 43 -7.09 -7.24 7.10
N ARG A 44 -7.90 -6.65 6.23
CA ARG A 44 -9.29 -7.07 6.02
C ARG A 44 -9.37 -8.52 5.57
N LYS A 45 -8.59 -8.89 4.54
CA LYS A 45 -8.53 -10.29 4.05
C LYS A 45 -8.09 -11.26 5.14
N ALA A 46 -7.08 -10.90 5.92
CA ALA A 46 -6.61 -11.68 7.07
C ALA A 46 -7.72 -11.88 8.11
N MET A 47 -8.45 -10.82 8.46
CA MET A 47 -9.57 -10.89 9.41
C MET A 47 -10.72 -11.75 8.91
N ASP A 48 -10.98 -11.78 7.61
CA ASP A 48 -12.01 -12.64 7.01
C ASP A 48 -11.59 -14.10 6.94
N ALA A 49 -10.33 -14.35 6.58
CA ALA A 49 -9.72 -15.68 6.60
C ALA A 49 -9.45 -16.21 8.01
N LYS A 50 -9.51 -15.34 9.04
CA LYS A 50 -9.07 -15.61 10.42
C LYS A 50 -7.61 -16.09 10.48
N ASP A 51 -6.78 -15.62 9.55
CA ASP A 51 -5.37 -15.95 9.43
C ASP A 51 -4.54 -14.66 9.41
N VAL A 52 -3.65 -14.52 10.40
CA VAL A 52 -2.77 -13.36 10.56
C VAL A 52 -1.57 -13.40 9.60
N THR A 53 -1.26 -14.55 9.01
CA THR A 53 -0.02 -14.76 8.23
C THR A 53 0.15 -13.76 7.07
N PRO A 54 -0.88 -13.43 6.27
CA PRO A 54 -0.73 -12.52 5.12
C PRO A 54 -0.30 -11.10 5.48
N ILE A 55 -0.57 -10.63 6.70
CA ILE A 55 -0.21 -9.27 7.13
C ILE A 55 1.19 -9.16 7.72
N LEU A 56 1.82 -10.27 8.11
CA LEU A 56 3.12 -10.22 8.78
C LEU A 56 4.24 -9.74 7.85
N LYS A 57 4.06 -9.87 6.53
CA LYS A 57 4.97 -9.28 5.54
C LYS A 57 5.11 -7.76 5.65
N TRP A 58 4.14 -7.08 6.26
CA TRP A 58 4.13 -5.63 6.48
C TRP A 58 4.77 -5.21 7.80
N VAL A 59 5.26 -6.17 8.60
CA VAL A 59 5.62 -6.02 10.01
C VAL A 59 7.05 -6.52 10.21
N LYS A 60 7.86 -5.77 10.97
CA LYS A 60 9.19 -6.23 11.36
C LYS A 60 9.06 -7.39 12.35
N GLN A 61 9.94 -8.38 12.26
CA GLN A 61 9.88 -9.60 13.08
C GLN A 61 9.72 -9.34 14.59
N LYS A 62 10.39 -8.30 15.12
CA LYS A 62 10.31 -7.89 16.54
C LYS A 62 8.90 -7.46 16.98
N ASP A 63 8.08 -6.98 16.06
CA ASP A 63 6.75 -6.42 16.32
C ASP A 63 5.61 -7.42 16.01
N GLU A 64 5.91 -8.58 15.40
CA GLU A 64 4.92 -9.60 15.06
C GLU A 64 4.08 -10.04 16.26
N LYS A 65 4.70 -10.17 17.44
CA LYS A 65 3.99 -10.58 18.66
C LYS A 65 2.85 -9.60 19.00
N ILE A 66 3.11 -8.30 18.86
CA ILE A 66 2.12 -7.24 19.14
C ILE A 66 0.99 -7.31 18.12
N VAL A 67 1.32 -7.48 16.84
CA VAL A 67 0.32 -7.61 15.76
C VAL A 67 -0.56 -8.83 15.96
N ARG A 68 0.02 -9.99 16.27
CA ARG A 68 -0.74 -11.23 16.54
C ARG A 68 -1.70 -11.08 17.71
N MET A 69 -1.26 -10.45 18.80
CA MET A 69 -2.12 -10.20 19.97
C MET A 69 -3.27 -9.24 19.64
N SER A 70 -2.98 -8.14 18.92
CA SER A 70 -3.99 -7.17 18.52
C SER A 70 -5.01 -7.75 17.53
N PHE A 71 -4.54 -8.56 16.58
CA PHE A 71 -5.38 -9.30 15.63
C PHE A 71 -6.32 -10.28 16.35
N ALA A 72 -5.81 -11.08 17.29
CA ALA A 72 -6.63 -11.99 18.08
C ALA A 72 -7.71 -11.26 18.89
N LYS A 73 -7.37 -10.09 19.46
CA LYS A 73 -8.34 -9.24 20.16
C LYS A 73 -9.46 -8.77 19.23
N ALA A 74 -9.12 -8.28 18.03
CA ALA A 74 -10.11 -7.87 17.03
C ALA A 74 -11.01 -9.03 16.58
N LEU A 75 -10.44 -10.20 16.31
CA LEU A 75 -11.21 -11.40 15.96
C LEU A 75 -12.19 -11.80 17.06
N SER A 76 -11.76 -11.75 18.33
CA SER A 76 -12.63 -12.09 19.48
C SER A 76 -13.83 -11.15 19.65
N ALA A 77 -13.77 -9.96 19.03
CA ALA A 77 -14.82 -8.95 19.06
C ALA A 77 -15.77 -9.04 17.86
N LYS A 78 -15.45 -9.82 16.81
CA LYS A 78 -16.36 -10.01 15.66
C LYS A 78 -17.73 -10.50 16.15
N GLY A 79 -18.79 -9.87 15.64
CA GLY A 79 -20.19 -10.17 15.99
C GLY A 79 -20.67 -9.59 17.33
N LYS A 80 -19.83 -8.83 18.04
CA LYS A 80 -20.22 -8.12 19.28
C LYS A 80 -20.50 -6.65 18.97
N LYS A 81 -21.18 -5.96 19.90
CA LYS A 81 -21.51 -4.52 19.81
C LYS A 81 -20.29 -3.62 19.54
N ASN A 82 -19.09 -4.06 19.92
CA ASN A 82 -17.84 -3.32 19.80
C ASN A 82 -16.92 -3.83 18.67
N ALA A 83 -17.43 -4.59 17.70
CA ALA A 83 -16.65 -5.16 16.61
C ALA A 83 -15.87 -4.08 15.82
N ASP A 84 -16.56 -3.03 15.36
CA ASP A 84 -15.95 -1.96 14.55
C ASP A 84 -14.87 -1.20 15.32
N ALA A 85 -15.10 -0.94 16.61
CA ALA A 85 -14.11 -0.30 17.47
C ALA A 85 -12.85 -1.15 17.64
N ALA A 86 -13.01 -2.47 17.79
CA ALA A 86 -11.90 -3.40 17.93
C ALA A 86 -11.12 -3.58 16.60
N GLU A 87 -11.82 -3.61 15.47
CA GLU A 87 -11.22 -3.61 14.13
C GLU A 87 -10.41 -2.34 13.90
N ASN A 88 -10.99 -1.16 14.14
CA ASN A 88 -10.30 0.12 13.97
C ASN A 88 -9.09 0.25 14.90
N GLN A 89 -9.17 -0.25 16.14
CA GLN A 89 -8.03 -0.29 17.06
C GLN A 89 -6.89 -1.17 16.53
N PHE A 90 -7.23 -2.32 15.95
CA PHE A 90 -6.25 -3.20 15.31
C PHE A 90 -5.60 -2.53 14.09
N PHE A 91 -6.38 -1.91 13.20
CA PHE A 91 -5.86 -1.16 12.05
C PHE A 91 -4.92 -0.03 12.46
N ALA A 92 -5.28 0.75 13.48
CA ALA A 92 -4.41 1.81 14.01
C ALA A 92 -3.09 1.25 14.57
N THR A 93 -3.15 0.09 15.25
CA THR A 93 -1.95 -0.60 15.76
C THR A 93 -1.05 -1.07 14.61
N LEU A 94 -1.64 -1.68 13.58
CA LEU A 94 -0.90 -2.21 12.44
C LEU A 94 -0.23 -1.08 11.63
N VAL A 95 -0.96 -0.01 11.34
CA VAL A 95 -0.43 1.19 10.66
C VAL A 95 0.71 1.81 11.45
N LYS A 96 0.57 1.93 12.78
CA LYS A 96 1.64 2.45 13.64
C LYS A 96 2.91 1.60 13.58
N ILE A 97 2.78 0.27 13.50
CA ILE A 97 3.92 -0.67 13.43
C ILE A 97 4.54 -0.71 12.03
N HIS A 98 3.75 -0.46 10.99
CA HIS A 98 4.21 -0.46 9.60
C HIS A 98 5.14 0.73 9.29
N ARG A 99 4.83 1.92 9.82
CA ARG A 99 5.66 3.12 9.70
C ARG A 99 7.07 2.93 10.29
#